data_AF-A0A0K8Q144-F1
#
_entry.id   AF-A0A0K8Q144-F1
#
_cell.length_a   1.000
_cell.length_b   1.000
_cell.length_c   1.000
_cell.angle_alpha   90.00
_cell.angle_beta   90.00
_cell.angle_gamma   90.00
#
_symmetry.space_group_name_H-M   'P 1'
#
loop_
_entity.id
_entity.type
_entity.pdbx_description
1 polymer ?
#
loop_
_entity_poly.entity_id
_entity_poly.type
_entity_poly.pdbx_seq_one_letter_code
_entity_poly.pdbx_strand_id
1 'polypeptide(L)'
;MGLGRKIVSVGGAAACIYGGWVRPRLMRWGASDEEVAGPYPGAEVVLYGQRAATMAVTIDAPPDQVWPWLVQMGGDRGGWYSWDRLDNAGRPSAREVHPEWQHLAVGDYLKFWAPGGHLVDSYSVAVLEANRFLGLHGLSDLRGRNLDAKQPRPPAYIEGSGAFF
;
A
#
# COMPACT_ATOMS: atom_id res chain seq x y z
N MET A 1 11.14 15.17 42.31
CA MET A 1 11.74 14.09 41.48
C MET A 1 10.79 12.93 41.13
N GLY A 2 9.53 12.89 41.57
CA GLY A 2 8.61 11.74 41.33
C GLY A 2 7.79 11.76 40.03
N LEU A 3 7.54 12.93 39.44
CA LEU A 3 6.68 13.07 38.26
C LEU A 3 7.38 12.63 36.96
N GLY A 4 8.67 12.97 36.81
CA GLY A 4 9.48 12.56 35.65
C GLY A 4 9.68 11.04 35.55
N ARG A 5 9.85 10.33 36.67
CA ARG A 5 9.95 8.85 36.67
C ARG A 5 8.66 8.18 36.24
N LYS A 6 7.49 8.68 36.66
CA LYS A 6 6.18 8.12 36.27
C LYS A 6 5.88 8.31 34.78
N ILE A 7 6.20 9.48 34.22
CA ILE A 7 6.01 9.76 32.78
C ILE A 7 6.90 8.86 31.91
N VAL A 8 8.18 8.68 32.29
CA VAL A 8 9.09 7.76 31.59
C VAL A 8 8.61 6.31 31.69
N SER A 9 8.03 5.91 32.83
CA SER A 9 7.49 4.56 33.03
C SER A 9 6.26 4.27 32.16
N VAL A 10 5.33 5.22 32.08
CA VAL A 10 4.11 5.09 31.25
C VAL A 10 4.45 5.14 29.76
N GLY A 11 5.36 6.03 29.35
CA GLY A 11 5.85 6.09 27.97
C GLY A 11 6.56 4.80 27.54
N GLY A 12 7.40 4.24 28.42
CA GLY A 12 8.07 2.97 28.18
C GLY A 12 7.09 1.80 28.05
N ALA A 13 6.12 1.69 28.96
CA ALA A 13 5.08 0.66 28.91
C ALA A 13 4.22 0.76 27.64
N ALA A 14 3.83 1.98 27.25
CA ALA A 14 3.08 2.21 26.01
C ALA A 14 3.87 1.79 24.76
N ALA A 15 5.16 2.12 24.69
CA ALA A 15 6.03 1.70 23.59
C ALA A 15 6.18 0.16 23.53
N CYS A 16 6.33 -0.51 24.67
CA CYS A 16 6.39 -1.98 24.74
C CYS A 16 5.08 -2.63 24.30
N ILE A 17 3.94 -2.14 24.77
CA ILE A 17 2.62 -2.66 24.37
C ILE A 17 2.39 -2.43 22.87
N TYR A 18 2.70 -1.23 22.39
CA TYR A 18 2.57 -0.91 20.98
C TYR A 18 3.46 -1.81 20.11
N GLY A 19 4.74 -1.91 20.46
CA GLY A 19 5.72 -2.69 19.70
C GLY A 19 5.48 -4.20 19.75
N GLY A 20 5.09 -4.73 20.91
CA GLY A 20 4.93 -6.17 21.13
C GLY A 20 3.56 -6.71 20.76
N TRP A 21 2.49 -5.90 20.83
CA TRP A 21 1.11 -6.39 20.71
C TRP A 21 0.27 -5.70 19.64
N VAL A 22 0.36 -4.37 19.54
CA VAL A 22 -0.48 -3.60 18.61
C VAL A 22 0.10 -3.66 17.20
N ARG A 23 1.37 -3.27 17.02
CA ARG A 23 2.03 -3.21 15.72
C ARG A 23 2.02 -4.57 15.00
N PRO A 24 2.35 -5.71 15.62
CA PRO A 24 2.32 -6.99 14.93
C PRO A 24 0.92 -7.37 14.42
N ARG A 25 -0.14 -7.04 15.17
CA ARG A 25 -1.52 -7.26 14.74
C ARG A 25 -1.92 -6.37 13.57
N LEU A 26 -1.53 -5.10 13.61
CA LEU A 26 -1.81 -4.16 12.50
C LEU A 26 -1.10 -4.59 11.21
N MET A 27 0.14 -5.09 11.30
CA MET A 27 0.92 -5.53 10.13
C MET A 27 0.43 -6.86 9.53
N ARG A 28 -0.50 -7.56 10.20
CA ARG A 28 -1.04 -8.88 9.79
C ARG A 28 -2.57 -8.89 9.72
N TRP A 29 -3.17 -7.72 9.60
CA TRP A 29 -4.62 -7.58 9.74
C TRP A 29 -5.36 -8.46 8.74
N GLY A 30 -6.24 -9.34 9.25
CA GLY A 30 -7.09 -10.21 8.43
C GLY A 30 -6.36 -11.36 7.73
N ALA A 31 -5.03 -11.40 7.78
CA ALA A 31 -4.22 -12.47 7.21
C ALA A 31 -4.00 -13.61 8.22
N SER A 32 -4.10 -14.83 7.72
CA SER A 32 -3.74 -16.07 8.43
C SER A 32 -2.23 -16.23 8.58
N ASP A 33 -1.82 -17.18 9.43
CA ASP A 33 -0.40 -17.50 9.57
C ASP A 33 0.20 -18.10 8.29
N GLU A 34 -0.59 -18.86 7.53
CA GLU A 34 -0.19 -19.45 6.26
C GLU A 34 -0.01 -18.39 5.17
N GLU A 35 -0.93 -17.43 5.05
CA GLU A 35 -0.82 -16.34 4.07
C GLU A 35 0.39 -15.43 4.33
N VAL A 36 0.74 -15.22 5.61
CA VAL A 36 1.92 -14.42 5.97
C VAL A 36 3.22 -15.18 5.73
N ALA A 37 3.23 -16.50 5.97
CA ALA A 37 4.41 -17.34 5.76
C ALA A 37 4.58 -17.79 4.29
N GLY A 38 3.53 -17.62 3.47
CA GLY A 38 3.51 -18.01 2.07
C GLY A 38 4.48 -17.21 1.20
N PRO A 39 4.79 -17.71 0.00
CA PRO A 39 5.60 -16.97 -0.96
C PRO A 39 4.85 -15.71 -1.39
N TYR A 40 5.51 -14.56 -1.31
CA TYR A 40 4.99 -13.30 -1.83
C TYR A 40 5.48 -13.12 -3.28
N PRO A 41 4.58 -13.18 -4.30
CA PRO A 41 5.00 -12.98 -5.67
C PRO A 41 5.59 -11.57 -5.86
N GLY A 42 6.73 -11.46 -6.54
CA GLY A 42 7.42 -10.19 -6.69
C GLY A 42 8.21 -9.75 -5.45
N ALA A 43 8.52 -10.66 -4.52
CA ALA A 43 9.44 -10.39 -3.40
C ALA A 43 10.82 -9.92 -3.88
N GLU A 44 11.23 -10.35 -5.06
CA GLU A 44 12.47 -9.97 -5.73
C GLU A 44 12.48 -8.52 -6.25
N VAL A 45 11.32 -7.85 -6.36
CA VAL A 45 11.20 -6.46 -6.83
C VAL A 45 11.90 -5.49 -5.87
N VAL A 46 11.83 -5.75 -4.56
CA VAL A 46 12.50 -4.96 -3.53
C VAL A 46 13.50 -5.82 -2.78
N LEU A 47 14.72 -5.87 -3.31
CA LEU A 47 15.83 -6.59 -2.68
C LEU A 47 16.17 -5.96 -1.33
N TYR A 48 16.31 -6.79 -0.30
CA TYR A 48 16.66 -6.38 1.07
C TYR A 48 15.61 -5.50 1.77
N GLY A 49 14.32 -5.67 1.45
CA GLY A 49 13.23 -5.03 2.17
C GLY A 49 13.35 -5.18 3.69
N GLN A 50 13.42 -4.04 4.39
CA GLN A 50 13.61 -4.00 5.85
C GLN A 50 12.32 -4.28 6.64
N ARG A 51 11.17 -4.10 6.00
CA ARG A 51 9.84 -4.17 6.61
C ARG A 51 8.85 -4.73 5.60
N ALA A 52 7.96 -5.59 6.08
CA ALA A 52 6.84 -6.13 5.32
C ALA A 52 5.58 -6.13 6.21
N ALA A 53 4.42 -6.04 5.56
CA ALA A 53 3.12 -6.22 6.17
C ALA A 53 2.27 -7.04 5.20
N THR A 54 1.51 -8.00 5.71
CA THR A 54 0.61 -8.84 4.92
C THR A 54 -0.78 -8.65 5.48
N MET A 55 -1.65 -7.98 4.74
CA MET A 55 -3.05 -7.79 5.12
C MET A 55 -3.91 -8.55 4.12
N ALA A 56 -4.97 -9.18 4.60
CA ALA A 56 -5.88 -9.95 3.75
C ALA A 56 -7.34 -9.65 4.10
N VAL A 57 -8.19 -9.77 3.09
CA VAL A 57 -9.65 -9.75 3.23
C VAL A 57 -10.22 -10.77 2.27
N THR A 58 -11.13 -11.61 2.76
CA THR A 58 -11.86 -12.54 1.90
C THR A 58 -13.03 -11.81 1.26
N ILE A 59 -13.10 -11.86 -0.08
CA ILE A 59 -14.22 -11.36 -0.85
C ILE A 59 -14.97 -12.57 -1.41
N ASP A 60 -16.25 -12.69 -1.07
CA ASP A 60 -17.11 -13.78 -1.56
C ASP A 60 -17.60 -13.49 -2.98
N ALA A 61 -16.65 -13.43 -3.92
CA ALA A 61 -16.89 -13.21 -5.34
C ALA A 61 -15.75 -13.85 -6.16
N PRO A 62 -16.03 -14.31 -7.39
CA PRO A 62 -14.98 -14.82 -8.26
C PRO A 62 -14.02 -13.71 -8.71
N PRO A 63 -12.75 -14.02 -9.01
CA PRO A 63 -11.74 -13.00 -9.34
C PRO A 63 -12.10 -12.11 -10.53
N ASP A 64 -12.85 -12.62 -11.51
CA ASP A 64 -13.31 -11.86 -12.67
C ASP A 64 -14.33 -10.75 -12.34
N GLN A 65 -15.02 -10.85 -11.19
CA GLN A 65 -15.88 -9.78 -10.67
C GLN A 65 -15.12 -8.77 -9.82
N VAL A 66 -14.03 -9.18 -9.18
CA VAL A 66 -13.20 -8.32 -8.33
C VAL A 66 -12.19 -7.53 -9.16
N TRP A 67 -11.61 -8.16 -10.17
CA TRP A 67 -10.53 -7.61 -10.98
C TRP A 67 -10.82 -6.24 -11.60
N PRO A 68 -12.01 -5.96 -12.15
CA PRO A 68 -12.31 -4.63 -12.71
C PRO A 68 -12.20 -3.49 -11.69
N TRP A 69 -12.44 -3.78 -10.40
CA TRP A 69 -12.28 -2.81 -9.32
C TRP A 69 -10.79 -2.51 -9.05
N LEU A 70 -9.94 -3.53 -9.07
CA LEU A 70 -8.49 -3.37 -8.91
C LEU A 70 -7.89 -2.60 -10.08
N VAL A 71 -8.30 -2.94 -11.31
CA VAL A 71 -7.81 -2.30 -12.53
C VAL A 71 -8.13 -0.81 -12.56
N GLN A 72 -9.33 -0.41 -12.10
CA GLN A 72 -9.75 0.99 -12.09
C GLN A 72 -9.26 1.80 -10.89
N MET A 73 -8.49 1.20 -9.97
CA MET A 73 -7.97 1.86 -8.78
C MET A 73 -7.08 3.06 -9.13
N GLY A 74 -7.18 4.14 -8.37
CA GLY A 74 -6.35 5.34 -8.55
C GLY A 74 -7.15 6.62 -8.29
N GLY A 75 -6.50 7.64 -7.74
CA GLY A 75 -7.15 8.89 -7.35
C GLY A 75 -7.74 9.71 -8.50
N ASP A 76 -7.27 9.49 -9.73
CA ASP A 76 -7.81 10.04 -10.96
C ASP A 76 -8.85 9.15 -11.64
N ARG A 77 -9.13 7.98 -11.07
CA ARG A 77 -10.08 6.96 -11.56
C ARG A 77 -11.07 6.58 -10.45
N GLY A 78 -11.13 5.30 -10.05
CA GLY A 78 -12.12 4.78 -9.11
C GLY A 78 -11.84 5.07 -7.63
N GLY A 79 -10.71 5.70 -7.29
CA GLY A 79 -10.24 5.85 -5.91
C GLY A 79 -9.40 4.66 -5.44
N TRP A 80 -8.93 4.71 -4.18
CA TRP A 80 -8.12 3.65 -3.56
C TRP A 80 -8.95 2.64 -2.77
N TYR A 81 -10.28 2.81 -2.71
CA TYR A 81 -11.21 1.96 -1.96
C TYR A 81 -10.85 1.78 -0.48
N SER A 82 -10.33 2.85 0.11
CA SER A 82 -9.94 2.88 1.51
C SER A 82 -10.69 4.05 2.18
N TRP A 83 -10.01 5.05 2.71
CA TRP A 83 -10.62 6.12 3.47
C TRP A 83 -10.58 7.39 2.63
N ASP A 84 -11.65 7.67 1.88
CA ASP A 84 -11.69 8.76 0.90
C ASP A 84 -11.20 10.11 1.45
N ARG A 85 -11.47 10.41 2.72
CA ARG A 85 -11.02 11.65 3.39
C ARG A 85 -9.51 11.71 3.64
N LEU A 86 -8.84 10.56 3.68
CA LEU A 86 -7.40 10.42 3.90
C LEU A 86 -6.65 10.22 2.59
N ASP A 87 -7.19 9.45 1.64
CA ASP A 87 -6.46 8.99 0.45
C ASP A 87 -7.00 9.49 -0.90
N ASN A 88 -8.19 10.08 -0.92
CA ASN A 88 -8.85 10.51 -2.15
C ASN A 88 -9.24 11.99 -2.13
N ALA A 89 -8.59 12.81 -1.29
CA ALA A 89 -8.92 14.22 -1.06
C ALA A 89 -10.41 14.48 -0.74
N GLY A 90 -11.06 13.52 -0.07
CA GLY A 90 -12.48 13.56 0.26
C GLY A 90 -13.43 13.30 -0.92
N ARG A 91 -12.91 12.98 -2.10
CA ARG A 91 -13.71 12.57 -3.25
C ARG A 91 -14.23 11.16 -3.01
N PRO A 92 -15.52 10.89 -3.25
CA PRO A 92 -16.07 9.55 -3.07
C PRO A 92 -15.41 8.58 -4.06
N SER A 93 -14.98 7.42 -3.58
CA SER A 93 -14.58 6.30 -4.45
C SER A 93 -15.77 5.85 -5.32
N ALA A 94 -15.46 5.34 -6.51
CA ALA A 94 -16.45 4.82 -7.44
C ALA A 94 -17.26 3.68 -6.81
N ARG A 95 -18.53 3.59 -7.18
CA ARG A 95 -19.47 2.55 -6.69
C ARG A 95 -19.95 1.62 -7.78
N GLU A 96 -19.37 1.76 -8.96
CA GLU A 96 -19.61 0.91 -10.12
C GLU A 96 -18.31 0.74 -10.90
N VAL A 97 -18.30 -0.27 -11.77
CA VAL A 97 -17.19 -0.53 -12.67
C VAL A 97 -17.35 0.35 -13.90
N HIS A 98 -16.32 1.13 -14.20
CA HIS A 98 -16.31 2.08 -15.32
C HIS A 98 -15.54 1.52 -16.52
N PRO A 99 -16.18 1.29 -17.68
CA PRO A 99 -15.53 0.71 -18.86
C PRO A 99 -14.29 1.48 -19.34
N GLU A 100 -14.29 2.80 -19.18
CA GLU A 100 -13.20 3.70 -19.58
C GLU A 100 -11.91 3.48 -18.77
N TRP A 101 -11.98 2.88 -17.58
CA TRP A 101 -10.83 2.67 -16.70
C TRP A 101 -10.24 1.27 -16.75
N GLN A 102 -10.75 0.40 -17.63
CA GLN A 102 -10.40 -1.02 -17.68
C GLN A 102 -9.11 -1.32 -18.47
N HIS A 103 -8.42 -0.29 -18.95
CA HIS A 103 -7.18 -0.42 -19.72
C HIS A 103 -5.99 0.01 -18.83
N LEU A 104 -5.53 -0.91 -17.98
CA LEU A 104 -4.31 -0.75 -17.19
C LEU A 104 -3.19 -1.60 -17.80
N ALA A 105 -1.99 -1.07 -17.89
CA ALA A 105 -0.81 -1.75 -18.40
C ALA A 105 0.37 -1.67 -17.43
N VAL A 106 1.32 -2.59 -17.60
CA VAL A 106 2.61 -2.53 -16.89
C VAL A 106 3.33 -1.22 -17.26
N GLY A 107 3.81 -0.50 -16.25
CA GLY A 107 4.43 0.82 -16.38
C GLY A 107 3.47 1.99 -16.16
N ASP A 108 2.15 1.78 -16.17
CA ASP A 108 1.18 2.81 -15.79
C ASP A 108 1.30 3.15 -14.31
N TYR A 109 0.88 4.35 -13.94
CA TYR A 109 0.88 4.80 -12.54
C TYR A 109 -0.51 4.83 -11.95
N LEU A 110 -0.66 4.22 -10.78
CA LEU A 110 -1.77 4.49 -9.88
C LEU A 110 -1.47 5.80 -9.15
N LYS A 111 -2.33 6.80 -9.36
CA LYS A 111 -2.17 8.13 -8.78
C LYS A 111 -2.81 8.22 -7.40
N PHE A 112 -2.34 9.15 -6.59
CA PHE A 112 -2.91 9.46 -5.28
C PHE A 112 -3.10 10.97 -5.15
N TRP A 113 -4.05 11.41 -4.33
CA TRP A 113 -4.23 12.82 -4.03
C TRP A 113 -3.33 13.25 -2.88
N ALA A 114 -2.24 13.95 -3.19
CA ALA A 114 -1.33 14.45 -2.17
C ALA A 114 -1.99 15.54 -1.29
N PRO A 115 -1.47 15.75 -0.07
CA PRO A 115 -1.84 16.91 0.73
C PRO A 115 -1.72 18.21 -0.08
N GLY A 116 -2.78 19.01 -0.10
CA GLY A 116 -2.89 20.19 -0.96
C GLY A 116 -3.66 19.97 -2.26
N GLY A 117 -4.23 18.77 -2.47
CA GLY A 117 -5.27 18.56 -3.49
C GLY A 117 -4.75 18.53 -4.92
N HIS A 118 -3.53 18.01 -5.13
CA HIS A 118 -2.98 17.73 -6.46
C HIS A 118 -2.71 16.23 -6.61
N LEU A 119 -2.86 15.73 -7.83
CA LEU A 119 -2.56 14.33 -8.16
C LEU A 119 -1.05 14.14 -8.28
N VAL A 120 -0.57 13.06 -7.68
CA VAL A 120 0.80 12.60 -7.82
C VAL A 120 0.78 11.15 -8.28
N ASP A 121 1.73 10.78 -9.12
CA ASP A 121 1.99 9.38 -9.42
C ASP A 121 2.48 8.72 -8.10
N SER A 122 1.92 7.58 -7.70
CA SER A 122 2.26 6.96 -6.42
C SER A 122 2.98 5.63 -6.62
N TYR A 123 2.36 4.71 -7.34
CA TYR A 123 2.91 3.39 -7.61
C TYR A 123 2.83 3.11 -9.10
N SER A 124 3.91 2.59 -9.68
CA SER A 124 3.88 2.02 -11.02
C SER A 124 3.37 0.58 -10.96
N VAL A 125 2.66 0.16 -12.00
CA VAL A 125 2.28 -1.24 -12.21
C VAL A 125 3.54 -1.99 -12.64
N ALA A 126 4.08 -2.82 -11.75
CA ALA A 126 5.27 -3.62 -12.01
C ALA A 126 4.92 -4.95 -12.70
N VAL A 127 3.81 -5.57 -12.29
CA VAL A 127 3.32 -6.84 -12.83
C VAL A 127 1.81 -6.78 -12.93
N LEU A 128 1.26 -7.31 -14.03
CA LEU A 128 -0.18 -7.38 -14.26
C LEU A 128 -0.54 -8.74 -14.86
N GLU A 129 -1.13 -9.61 -14.04
CA GLU A 129 -1.73 -10.88 -14.46
C GLU A 129 -3.24 -10.81 -14.25
N ALA A 130 -3.99 -10.78 -15.34
CA ALA A 130 -5.43 -10.62 -15.30
C ALA A 130 -6.11 -11.64 -14.36
N ASN A 131 -7.01 -11.14 -13.50
CA ASN A 131 -7.78 -11.92 -12.52
C ASN A 131 -6.93 -12.71 -11.50
N ARG A 132 -5.64 -12.38 -11.34
CA ARG A 132 -4.73 -13.17 -10.50
C ARG A 132 -3.74 -12.34 -9.70
N PHE A 133 -3.12 -11.33 -10.30
CA PHE A 133 -2.04 -10.62 -9.64
C PHE A 133 -1.86 -9.20 -10.16
N LEU A 134 -2.01 -8.21 -9.28
CA LEU A 134 -1.63 -6.82 -9.54
C LEU A 134 -0.46 -6.44 -8.63
N GLY A 135 0.74 -6.36 -9.20
CA GLY A 135 1.97 -5.97 -8.51
C GLY A 135 2.27 -4.49 -8.71
N LEU A 136 2.46 -3.78 -7.62
CA LEU A 136 2.76 -2.35 -7.56
C LEU A 136 4.18 -2.12 -7.05
N HIS A 137 4.89 -1.15 -7.63
CA HIS A 137 6.21 -0.72 -7.19
C HIS A 137 6.22 0.78 -6.95
N GLY A 138 6.75 1.20 -5.81
CA GLY A 138 6.93 2.59 -5.44
C GLY A 138 8.39 2.85 -5.11
N LEU A 139 8.94 3.90 -5.70
CA LEU A 139 10.29 4.37 -5.39
C LEU A 139 10.26 5.90 -5.29
N SER A 140 10.54 6.41 -4.10
CA SER A 140 10.48 7.85 -3.81
C SER A 140 11.62 8.31 -2.90
N ASP A 141 11.90 9.60 -2.89
CA ASP A 141 12.74 10.21 -1.86
C ASP A 141 11.96 10.45 -0.56
N LEU A 142 12.67 10.87 0.49
CA LEU A 142 12.04 11.21 1.78
C LEU A 142 11.12 12.45 1.72
N ARG A 143 11.04 13.13 0.57
CA ARG A 143 10.13 14.26 0.33
C ARG A 143 8.89 13.81 -0.47
N GLY A 144 8.75 12.52 -0.76
CA GLY A 144 7.62 11.95 -1.49
C GLY A 144 7.69 12.18 -3.01
N ARG A 145 8.86 12.55 -3.55
CA ARG A 145 9.04 12.68 -5.00
C ARG A 145 9.44 11.32 -5.57
N ASN A 146 8.76 10.87 -6.62
CA ASN A 146 9.16 9.65 -7.32
C ASN A 146 10.57 9.77 -7.88
N LEU A 147 11.31 8.68 -7.77
CA LEU A 147 12.64 8.54 -8.34
C LEU A 147 12.57 7.61 -9.54
N ASP A 148 13.44 7.88 -10.52
CA ASP A 148 13.59 7.02 -11.68
C ASP A 148 14.32 5.74 -11.29
N ALA A 149 13.64 4.59 -11.44
CA ALA A 149 14.20 3.28 -11.13
C ALA A 149 15.41 2.92 -12.02
N LYS A 150 15.62 3.60 -13.16
CA LYS A 150 16.80 3.42 -14.02
C LYS A 150 18.04 4.14 -13.52
N GLN A 151 17.88 5.06 -12.56
CA GLN A 151 18.97 5.82 -11.98
C GLN A 151 19.50 5.15 -10.69
N PRO A 152 20.76 5.42 -10.32
CA PRO A 152 21.29 4.98 -9.03
C PRO A 152 20.44 5.50 -7.88
N ARG A 153 20.19 4.65 -6.87
CA ARG A 153 19.43 5.05 -5.68
C ARG A 153 20.21 6.14 -4.93
N PRO A 154 19.55 7.24 -4.50
CA PRO A 154 20.18 8.24 -3.66
C PRO A 154 20.47 7.65 -2.26
N PRO A 155 21.26 8.35 -1.41
CA PRO A 155 21.59 7.86 -0.07
C PRO A 155 20.38 7.65 0.86
N ALA A 156 19.25 8.29 0.57
CA ALA A 156 18.02 8.18 1.34
C ALA A 156 16.81 8.12 0.41
N TYR A 157 16.05 7.01 0.49
CA TYR A 157 14.89 6.73 -0.33
C TYR A 157 13.92 5.81 0.42
N ILE A 158 12.70 5.73 -0.10
CA ILE A 158 11.68 4.75 0.26
C ILE A 158 11.40 3.93 -0.99
N GLU A 159 11.61 2.63 -0.90
CA GLU A 159 11.25 1.67 -1.93
C GLU A 159 10.31 0.64 -1.31
N GLY A 160 9.24 0.31 -2.03
CA GLY A 160 8.25 -0.64 -1.56
C GLY A 160 7.56 -1.31 -2.74
N SER A 161 7.15 -2.55 -2.52
CA SER A 161 6.22 -3.25 -3.40
C SER A 161 4.95 -3.57 -2.63
N GLY A 162 3.83 -3.59 -3.36
CA GLY A 162 2.53 -4.02 -2.88
C GLY A 162 1.90 -4.94 -3.91
N ALA A 163 0.99 -5.82 -3.48
CA ALA A 163 0.35 -6.74 -4.39
C ALA A 163 -1.07 -7.06 -3.94
N PHE A 164 -1.93 -7.34 -4.92
CA PHE A 164 -3.25 -7.91 -4.74
C PHE A 164 -3.28 -9.26 -5.48
N PHE A 165 -3.67 -10.34 -4.78
CA PHE A 165 -3.64 -11.72 -5.28
C PHE A 165 -4.80 -12.54 -4.73
#